data_AF-A0A059LLZ8-F1
#
_entry.id   AF-A0A059LLZ8-F1
#
_cell.length_a   1.000
_cell.length_b   1.000
_cell.length_c   1.000
_cell.angle_alpha   90.00
_cell.angle_beta   90.00
_cell.angle_gamma   90.00
#
_symmetry.space_group_name_H-M   'P 1'
#
loop_
_entity.id
_entity.type
_entity.pdbx_description
1 polymer ?
#
loop_
_entity_poly.entity_id
_entity_poly.type
_entity_poly.pdbx_seq_one_letter_code
_entity_poly.pdbx_strand_id
1 'polypeptide(L)'
;MSWKSALAKNVHELREFVLKNYSALKKANPELPILVREASGVKARLTARFGTFGGGLALKDMGKEMSKEVEGLSETDVSKMLEALVKAPAK
;
A
#
# COMPACT_ATOMS: atom_id res chain seq x y z
N MET A 1 23.32 19.93 -15.59
CA MET A 1 21.85 19.81 -15.45
C MET A 1 21.48 18.34 -15.32
N SER A 2 21.35 17.82 -14.09
CA SER A 2 21.00 16.42 -13.81
C SER A 2 19.59 16.35 -13.21
N TRP A 3 18.57 16.60 -14.04
CA TRP A 3 17.17 16.49 -13.60
C TRP A 3 16.58 15.09 -13.83
N LYS A 4 17.32 14.18 -14.50
CA LYS A 4 16.93 12.79 -14.74
C LYS A 4 17.08 11.87 -13.51
N SER A 5 17.60 12.38 -12.39
CA SER A 5 17.90 11.59 -11.18
C SER A 5 16.67 11.30 -10.28
N ALA A 6 15.49 11.81 -10.60
CA ALA A 6 14.29 11.69 -9.77
C ALA A 6 13.23 10.72 -10.34
N LEU A 7 13.60 9.87 -11.30
CA LEU A 7 12.77 8.72 -11.63
C LEU A 7 12.89 7.73 -10.47
N ALA A 8 11.80 7.59 -9.72
CA ALA A 8 11.72 6.65 -8.61
C ALA A 8 12.15 5.25 -9.08
N LYS A 9 12.96 4.58 -8.27
CA LYS A 9 13.52 3.27 -8.64
C LYS A 9 12.39 2.26 -8.72
N ASN A 10 12.38 1.46 -9.80
CA ASN A 10 11.50 0.31 -9.98
C ASN A 10 9.98 0.59 -10.00
N VAL A 11 9.55 1.79 -10.42
CA VAL A 11 8.12 2.12 -10.56
C VAL A 11 7.39 1.15 -11.51
N HIS A 12 8.07 0.69 -12.56
CA HIS A 12 7.51 -0.28 -13.51
C HIS A 12 7.11 -1.60 -12.83
N GLU A 13 7.98 -2.13 -11.97
CA GLU A 13 7.76 -3.39 -11.25
C GLU A 13 6.58 -3.28 -10.27
N LEU A 14 6.46 -2.15 -9.58
CA LEU A 14 5.32 -1.88 -8.70
C LEU A 14 4.00 -1.77 -9.46
N ARG A 15 4.02 -1.18 -10.65
CA ARG A 15 2.84 -1.10 -11.52
C ARG A 15 2.40 -2.49 -11.98
N GLU A 16 3.35 -3.31 -12.41
CA GLU A 16 3.08 -4.70 -12.76
C GLU A 16 2.51 -5.50 -11.59
N PHE A 17 3.07 -5.33 -10.39
CA PHE A 17 2.56 -5.98 -9.18
C PHE A 17 1.09 -5.63 -8.94
N VAL A 18 0.71 -4.36 -9.04
CA VAL A 18 -0.69 -3.93 -8.88
C VAL A 18 -1.57 -4.55 -9.96
N LEU A 19 -1.16 -4.50 -11.23
CA LEU A 19 -1.94 -5.05 -12.34
C LEU A 19 -2.18 -6.58 -12.19
N LYS A 20 -1.16 -7.33 -11.76
CA LYS A 20 -1.25 -8.79 -11.56
C LYS A 20 -2.13 -9.15 -10.36
N ASN A 21 -2.00 -8.44 -9.24
CA ASN A 21 -2.55 -8.87 -7.95
C ASN A 21 -3.87 -8.18 -7.55
N TYR A 22 -4.17 -6.98 -8.06
CA TYR A 22 -5.31 -6.17 -7.59
C TYR A 22 -6.66 -6.88 -7.73
N SER A 23 -6.88 -7.58 -8.86
CA SER A 23 -8.16 -8.23 -9.13
C SER A 23 -8.47 -9.34 -8.11
N ALA A 24 -7.48 -10.14 -7.72
CA ALA A 24 -7.61 -11.18 -6.70
C ALA A 24 -7.81 -10.56 -5.31
N LEU A 25 -7.02 -9.54 -4.96
CA LEU A 25 -7.12 -8.84 -3.68
C LEU A 25 -8.50 -8.21 -3.47
N LYS A 26 -9.06 -7.56 -4.49
CA LYS A 26 -10.37 -6.91 -4.42
C LYS A 26 -11.52 -7.92 -4.37
N LYS A 27 -11.41 -9.05 -5.09
CA LYS A 27 -12.39 -10.14 -5.01
C LYS A 27 -12.42 -10.79 -3.63
N ALA A 28 -11.25 -10.99 -3.01
CA ALA A 28 -11.15 -11.55 -1.66
C ALA A 28 -11.66 -10.60 -0.57
N ASN A 29 -11.61 -9.29 -0.81
CA ASN A 29 -12.00 -8.26 0.15
C ASN A 29 -12.91 -7.19 -0.50
N PRO A 30 -14.17 -7.53 -0.83
CA PRO A 30 -15.06 -6.64 -1.58
C PRO A 30 -15.38 -5.34 -0.81
N GLU A 31 -15.58 -5.43 0.49
CA GLU A 31 -15.90 -4.29 1.37
C GLU A 31 -14.69 -3.41 1.69
N LEU A 32 -13.46 -3.91 1.48
CA LEU A 32 -12.25 -3.16 1.78
C LEU A 32 -11.98 -2.11 0.67
N PRO A 33 -11.91 -0.81 1.00
CA PRO A 33 -11.51 0.20 0.02
C PRO A 33 -10.01 0.10 -0.25
N ILE A 34 -9.63 -0.39 -1.42
CA ILE A 34 -8.24 -0.42 -1.89
C ILE A 34 -8.04 0.72 -2.88
N LEU A 35 -7.30 1.75 -2.46
CA LEU A 35 -7.06 2.96 -3.25
C LEU A 35 -5.67 2.89 -3.90
N VAL A 36 -5.64 2.89 -5.24
CA VAL A 36 -4.40 3.01 -6.02
C VAL A 36 -4.27 4.45 -6.49
N ARG A 37 -3.09 5.06 -6.27
CA ARG A 37 -2.78 6.44 -6.67
C ARG A 37 -1.43 6.45 -7.39
N GLU A 38 -1.44 6.87 -8.65
CA GLU A 38 -0.23 7.11 -9.43
C GLU A 38 0.05 8.61 -9.44
N ALA A 39 1.30 9.02 -9.17
CA ALA A 39 1.73 10.41 -9.23
C ALA A 39 3.22 10.49 -9.61
N SER A 40 3.61 11.58 -10.27
CA SER A 40 5.00 11.84 -10.68
C SER A 40 5.78 12.55 -9.57
N GLY A 41 7.06 12.18 -9.38
CA GLY A 41 7.94 12.84 -8.42
C GLY A 41 7.68 12.49 -6.95
N VAL A 42 6.86 11.46 -6.70
CA VAL A 42 6.60 10.94 -5.35
C VAL A 42 7.25 9.56 -5.18
N LYS A 43 7.63 9.26 -3.95
CA LYS A 43 8.13 7.94 -3.58
C LYS A 43 6.99 6.94 -3.45
N ALA A 44 7.23 5.70 -3.87
CA ALA A 44 6.26 4.63 -3.74
C ALA A 44 6.05 4.25 -2.27
N ARG A 45 4.79 4.19 -1.83
CA ARG A 45 4.41 3.96 -0.44
C ARG A 45 3.11 3.16 -0.35
N LEU A 46 3.04 2.27 0.63
CA LEU A 46 1.83 1.62 1.09
C LEU A 46 1.34 2.31 2.36
N THR A 47 0.07 2.71 2.38
CA THR A 47 -0.58 3.31 3.55
C THR A 47 -1.83 2.51 3.89
N ALA A 48 -1.93 2.10 5.15
CA ALA A 48 -3.09 1.41 5.70
C ALA A 48 -3.71 2.25 6.82
N ARG A 49 -5.02 2.44 6.75
CA ARG A 49 -5.81 3.11 7.78
C ARG A 49 -6.63 2.07 8.54
N PHE A 50 -6.52 2.11 9.86
CA PHE A 50 -7.21 1.23 10.78
C PHE A 50 -8.38 1.98 11.40
N GLY A 51 -9.45 1.24 11.70
CA GLY A 51 -10.74 1.82 12.06
C GLY A 51 -11.71 1.77 10.90
N THR A 52 -12.78 1.00 11.07
CA THR A 52 -13.89 0.99 10.15
C THR A 52 -14.72 2.27 10.32
N PHE A 53 -15.34 2.71 9.22
CA PHE A 53 -16.53 3.53 9.30
C PHE A 53 -17.70 2.56 9.46
N GLY A 54 -18.21 2.38 10.68
CA GLY A 54 -19.46 1.65 10.95
C GLY A 54 -19.37 0.15 11.31
N GLY A 55 -18.19 -0.40 11.65
CA GLY A 55 -18.07 -1.84 11.94
C GLY A 55 -17.15 -2.19 13.11
N GLY A 56 -17.69 -2.24 14.32
CA GLY A 56 -17.26 -3.11 15.44
C GLY A 56 -15.81 -3.10 15.94
N LEU A 57 -14.89 -2.30 15.38
CA LEU A 57 -13.51 -2.23 15.87
C LEU A 57 -13.46 -1.42 17.18
N ALA A 58 -12.60 -1.82 18.11
CA ALA A 58 -12.41 -1.11 19.36
C ALA A 58 -12.00 0.36 19.11
N LEU A 59 -12.61 1.29 19.85
CA LEU A 59 -12.43 2.75 19.72
C LEU A 59 -10.95 3.18 19.66
N LYS A 60 -10.08 2.43 20.35
CA LYS A 60 -8.63 2.65 20.47
C LYS A 60 -7.86 2.57 19.13
N ASP A 61 -8.40 1.87 18.14
CA ASP A 61 -7.73 1.62 16.86
C ASP A 61 -8.36 2.43 15.71
N MET A 62 -9.34 3.30 16.02
CA MET A 62 -10.00 4.14 15.04
C MET A 62 -9.11 5.29 14.56
N GLY A 63 -8.93 5.40 13.24
CA GLY A 63 -8.27 6.54 12.60
C GLY A 63 -6.75 6.47 12.61
N LYS A 64 -6.14 5.37 13.09
CA LYS A 64 -4.69 5.19 13.02
C LYS A 64 -4.25 4.92 11.58
N GLU A 65 -3.19 5.58 11.13
CA GLU A 65 -2.61 5.38 9.80
C GLU A 65 -1.17 4.91 9.92
N MET A 66 -0.82 3.85 9.19
CA MET A 66 0.54 3.36 9.07
C MET A 66 1.01 3.44 7.63
N SER A 67 2.21 3.97 7.42
CA SER A 67 2.82 4.14 6.11
C SER A 67 4.16 3.40 6.04
N LYS A 68 4.42 2.73 4.91
CA LYS A 68 5.70 2.08 4.62
C LYS A 68 6.16 2.42 3.20
N GLU A 69 7.40 2.88 3.09
CA GLU A 69 8.06 3.12 1.81
C GLU A 69 8.38 1.76 1.16
N VAL A 70 8.06 1.63 -0.13
CA VAL A 70 8.27 0.39 -0.90
C VAL A 70 9.05 0.62 -2.19
N GLU A 71 9.67 1.80 -2.31
CA GLU A 71 10.49 2.15 -3.45
C GLU A 71 11.75 1.27 -3.52
N GLY A 72 12.03 0.71 -4.71
CA GLY A 72 13.20 -0.15 -4.94
C GLY A 72 13.15 -1.53 -4.25
N LEU A 73 12.01 -1.94 -3.68
CA LEU A 73 11.81 -3.29 -3.15
C LEU A 73 11.39 -4.27 -4.24
N SER A 74 11.72 -5.55 -4.06
CA SER A 74 11.25 -6.63 -4.94
C SER A 74 9.76 -6.90 -4.76
N GLU A 75 9.11 -7.50 -5.76
CA GLU A 75 7.70 -7.91 -5.69
C GLU A 75 7.38 -8.77 -4.45
N THR A 76 8.32 -9.67 -4.10
CA THR A 76 8.18 -10.54 -2.92
C THR A 76 8.23 -9.76 -1.61
N ASP A 77 9.05 -8.72 -1.52
CA ASP A 77 9.18 -7.91 -0.32
C ASP A 77 8.00 -6.94 -0.18
N VAL A 78 7.50 -6.40 -1.30
CA VAL A 78 6.25 -5.61 -1.32
C VAL A 78 5.08 -6.44 -0.80
N SER A 79 4.98 -7.70 -1.22
CA SER A 79 3.93 -8.61 -0.75
C SER A 79 4.03 -8.89 0.75
N LYS A 80 5.23 -9.18 1.26
CA LYS A 80 5.48 -9.36 2.71
C LYS A 80 5.14 -8.11 3.52
N MET A 81 5.50 -6.93 3.00
CA MET A 81 5.22 -5.65 3.66
C MET A 81 3.72 -5.34 3.67
N LEU A 82 3.01 -5.67 2.59
CA LEU A 82 1.55 -5.56 2.52
C LEU A 82 0.89 -6.49 3.55
N GLU A 83 1.31 -7.75 3.61
CA GLU A 83 0.79 -8.69 4.62
C GLU A 83 1.06 -8.22 6.04
N ALA A 84 2.27 -7.73 6.33
CA ALA A 84 2.62 -7.20 7.63
C ALA A 84 1.77 -5.99 8.00
N LEU A 85 1.49 -5.09 7.05
CA LEU A 85 0.62 -3.94 7.25
C LEU A 85 -0.82 -4.34 7.55
N VAL A 86 -1.37 -5.33 6.86
CA VAL A 86 -2.76 -5.78 7.07
C VAL A 86 -2.91 -6.55 8.39
N LYS A 87 -1.91 -7.37 8.76
CA LYS A 87 -1.94 -8.21 9.97
C LYS A 87 -1.57 -7.44 11.24
N ALA A 88 -0.90 -6.30 11.12
CA ALA A 88 -0.49 -5.53 12.29
C ALA A 88 -1.73 -4.91 12.98
N PRO A 89 -2.02 -5.27 14.26
CA PRO A 89 -2.91 -4.45 15.07
C PRO A 89 -2.21 -3.10 15.25
N ALA A 90 -2.94 -2.01 14.98
CA ALA A 90 -2.40 -0.67 15.12
C ALA A 90 -1.93 -0.46 16.57
N LYS A 91 -0.62 -0.54 16.80
CA LYS A 91 -0.02 -0.53 18.16
C LYS A 91 -0.35 0.75 18.91
#